data_AF-B5AGW3-F1
#
_entry.id   AF-B5AGW3-F1
#
_cell.length_a   1.000
_cell.length_b   1.000
_cell.length_c   1.000
_cell.angle_alpha   90.00
_cell.angle_beta   90.00
_cell.angle_gamma   90.00
#
_symmetry.space_group_name_H-M   'P 1'
#
loop_
_entity.id
_entity.type
_entity.pdbx_description
1 polymer ?
#
loop_
_entity_poly.entity_id
_entity_poly.type
_entity_poly.pdbx_seq_one_letter_code
_entity_poly.pdbx_strand_id
1 'polypeptide(L)'
;LDERQGLMHELMELIDLYEESQPSSERLNAFRELRTQLEKALYLPEMEALKKQILQIPNKGSGAARFLLRTAMNEMAGKISESTADLIRFALQDTVISAPFRGYAGAIPEAIDFPVKYVIEDISVFDKIQTNYWELPAYESWNEGSNSALLPGLLRESQSKGMLSKCRIIENSLYIGHSYEEMFYSISPYSNQVGGPYELYPFTFFSMLQEVQGDLGFEQAFATRNFFNTLVSDRLSLMENTMLLTESFDYTPWDAIYGDINYDEQFAAMSINERIEKCMNTYRGVAF
;
A
#
# COMPACT_ATOMS: atom_id res chain seq x y z
N LEU A 1 5.47 -21.47 17.33
CA LEU A 1 5.99 -20.27 18.06
C LEU A 1 5.65 -19.01 17.28
N ASP A 2 5.93 -18.95 15.98
CA ASP A 2 5.64 -17.78 15.12
C ASP A 2 4.15 -17.38 15.04
N GLU A 3 3.22 -18.32 14.89
CA GLU A 3 1.78 -17.98 14.89
C GLU A 3 1.29 -17.45 16.24
N ARG A 4 1.83 -18.00 17.34
CA ARG A 4 1.44 -17.59 18.71
C ARG A 4 1.80 -16.13 18.97
N GLN A 5 3.01 -15.70 18.58
CA GLN A 5 3.39 -14.30 18.74
C GLN A 5 2.52 -13.36 17.89
N GLY A 6 2.16 -13.77 16.67
CA GLY A 6 1.26 -13.01 15.80
C GLY A 6 -0.09 -12.77 16.46
N LEU A 7 -0.73 -13.84 16.96
CA LEU A 7 -2.00 -13.75 17.70
C LEU A 7 -1.91 -12.87 18.95
N MET A 8 -0.75 -12.85 19.62
CA MET A 8 -0.54 -11.99 20.79
C MET A 8 -0.46 -10.51 20.39
N HIS A 9 0.20 -10.16 19.29
CA HIS A 9 0.20 -8.79 18.75
C HIS A 9 -1.17 -8.34 18.25
N GLU A 10 -1.93 -9.25 17.63
CA GLU A 10 -3.34 -9.00 17.27
C GLU A 10 -4.19 -8.72 18.52
N LEU A 11 -4.03 -9.51 19.58
CA LEU A 11 -4.73 -9.30 20.84
C LEU A 11 -4.36 -7.96 21.50
N MET A 12 -3.10 -7.52 21.40
CA MET A 12 -2.69 -6.18 21.85
C MET A 12 -3.43 -5.09 21.07
N GLU A 13 -3.55 -5.20 19.75
CA GLU A 13 -4.31 -4.23 18.93
C GLU A 13 -5.79 -4.22 19.31
N LEU A 14 -6.41 -5.37 19.56
CA LEU A 14 -7.80 -5.43 20.01
C LEU A 14 -8.01 -4.72 21.35
N ILE A 15 -7.05 -4.83 22.27
CA ILE A 15 -7.08 -4.09 23.54
C ILE A 15 -6.93 -2.58 23.28
N ASP A 16 -6.02 -2.18 22.40
CA ASP A 16 -5.82 -0.77 22.04
C ASP A 16 -7.10 -0.16 21.42
N LEU A 17 -7.73 -0.86 20.49
CA LEU A 17 -8.98 -0.43 19.85
C LEU A 17 -10.15 -0.40 20.83
N TYR A 18 -10.22 -1.34 21.78
CA TYR A 18 -11.23 -1.33 22.83
C TYR A 18 -11.03 -0.15 23.79
N GLU A 19 -9.77 0.15 24.14
CA GLU A 19 -9.42 1.30 24.98
C GLU A 19 -9.74 2.64 24.31
N GLU A 20 -9.48 2.77 23.00
CA GLU A 20 -9.82 3.96 22.20
C GLU A 20 -11.34 4.16 22.08
N SER A 21 -12.09 3.09 21.82
CA SER A 21 -13.55 3.16 21.62
C SER A 21 -14.37 3.22 22.92
N GLN A 22 -13.85 2.71 24.04
CA GLN A 22 -14.55 2.65 25.32
C GLN A 22 -13.66 3.13 26.49
N PRO A 23 -13.25 4.42 26.52
CA PRO A 23 -12.27 4.94 27.47
C PRO A 23 -12.72 4.92 28.94
N SER A 24 -14.03 4.81 29.20
CA SER A 24 -14.61 4.72 30.54
C SER A 24 -15.02 3.31 30.96
N SER A 25 -14.64 2.28 30.20
CA SER A 25 -15.02 0.91 30.52
C SER A 25 -14.32 0.38 31.77
N GLU A 26 -15.11 -0.20 32.70
CA GLU A 26 -14.61 -0.87 33.90
C GLU A 26 -13.72 -2.10 33.59
N ARG A 27 -13.73 -2.59 32.34
CA ARG A 27 -12.88 -3.71 31.89
C ARG A 27 -11.42 -3.30 31.68
N LEU A 28 -11.13 -2.00 31.59
CA LEU A 28 -9.82 -1.50 31.17
C LEU A 28 -8.69 -1.86 32.13
N ASN A 29 -8.94 -1.96 33.43
CA ASN A 29 -7.89 -2.38 34.38
C ASN A 29 -7.40 -3.79 34.07
N ALA A 30 -8.31 -4.72 33.79
CA ALA A 30 -7.97 -6.09 33.41
C ALA A 30 -7.29 -6.15 32.03
N PHE A 31 -7.76 -5.37 31.06
CA PHE A 31 -7.20 -5.37 29.71
C PHE A 31 -5.80 -4.73 29.64
N ARG A 32 -5.54 -3.66 30.40
CA ARG A 32 -4.20 -3.06 30.50
C ARG A 32 -3.19 -4.02 31.14
N GLU A 33 -3.61 -4.74 32.18
CA GLU A 33 -2.78 -5.78 32.81
C GLU A 33 -2.50 -6.92 31.82
N LEU A 34 -3.52 -7.41 31.11
CA LEU A 34 -3.33 -8.43 30.07
C LEU A 34 -2.37 -7.96 28.96
N ARG A 35 -2.52 -6.73 28.45
CA ARG A 35 -1.60 -6.17 27.46
C ARG A 35 -0.16 -6.15 27.98
N THR A 36 0.03 -5.71 29.22
CA THR A 36 1.36 -5.71 29.87
C THR A 36 1.95 -7.12 29.99
N GLN A 37 1.13 -8.13 30.27
CA GLN A 37 1.56 -9.54 30.31
C GLN A 37 2.00 -10.04 28.93
N LEU A 38 1.25 -9.71 27.88
CA LEU A 38 1.61 -10.06 26.50
C LEU A 38 2.94 -9.41 26.10
N GLU A 39 3.14 -8.14 26.46
CA GLU A 39 4.38 -7.42 26.17
C GLU A 39 5.58 -8.09 26.86
N LYS A 40 5.48 -8.39 28.15
CA LYS A 40 6.55 -9.06 28.92
C LYS A 40 6.82 -10.49 28.44
N ALA A 41 5.84 -11.15 27.84
CA ALA A 41 5.99 -12.50 27.29
C ALA A 41 6.70 -12.51 25.93
N LEU A 42 6.60 -11.43 25.14
CA LEU A 42 7.21 -11.31 23.82
C LEU A 42 8.55 -10.57 23.84
N TYR A 43 8.68 -9.56 24.70
CA TYR A 43 9.84 -8.68 24.77
C TYR A 43 10.53 -8.86 26.12
N LEU A 44 11.69 -9.50 26.09
CA LEU A 44 12.54 -9.70 27.26
C LEU A 44 13.11 -8.37 27.76
N PRO A 45 13.58 -8.27 29.02
CA PRO A 45 14.12 -7.02 29.59
C PRO A 45 15.24 -6.37 28.77
N GLU A 46 16.07 -7.17 28.11
CA GLU A 46 17.13 -6.72 27.21
C GLU A 46 16.62 -6.16 25.87
N MET A 47 15.34 -6.39 25.53
CA MET A 47 14.70 -5.98 24.28
C MET A 47 13.93 -4.67 24.40
N GLU A 48 14.07 -3.88 25.48
CA GLU A 48 13.28 -2.65 25.70
C GLU A 48 13.38 -1.63 24.56
N ALA A 49 14.58 -1.45 23.99
CA ALA A 49 14.77 -0.56 22.83
C ALA A 49 14.00 -1.07 21.60
N LEU A 50 14.07 -2.38 21.33
CA LEU A 50 13.36 -3.03 20.22
C LEU A 50 11.83 -2.96 20.43
N LYS A 51 11.37 -3.28 21.64
CA LYS A 51 9.96 -3.19 22.04
C LYS A 51 9.39 -1.83 21.73
N LYS A 52 10.07 -0.76 22.17
CA LYS A 52 9.63 0.63 21.92
C LYS A 52 9.48 0.91 20.42
N GLN A 53 10.44 0.49 19.60
CA GLN A 53 10.43 0.75 18.17
C GLN A 53 9.38 -0.06 17.40
N ILE A 54 9.11 -1.30 17.81
CA ILE A 54 8.08 -2.14 17.15
C ILE A 54 6.68 -1.71 17.59
N LEU A 55 6.45 -1.51 18.89
CA LEU A 55 5.10 -1.26 19.42
C LEU A 55 4.59 0.17 19.19
N GLN A 56 5.46 1.10 18.76
CA GLN A 56 5.04 2.43 18.30
C GLN A 56 4.45 2.41 16.87
N ILE A 57 4.72 1.36 16.08
CA ILE A 57 4.11 1.21 14.75
C ILE A 57 2.60 0.96 14.96
N PRO A 58 1.71 1.75 14.34
CA PRO A 58 0.28 1.55 14.48
C PRO A 58 -0.18 0.16 14.02
N ASN A 59 -1.35 -0.27 14.51
CA ASN A 59 -1.97 -1.54 14.11
C ASN A 59 -1.09 -2.77 14.42
N LYS A 60 -0.93 -3.11 15.71
CA LYS A 60 0.01 -4.17 16.15
C LYS A 60 -0.25 -5.54 15.48
N GLY A 61 -1.51 -5.85 15.16
CA GLY A 61 -1.96 -7.04 14.44
C GLY A 61 -2.02 -6.90 12.91
N SER A 62 -1.38 -5.88 12.32
CA SER A 62 -1.28 -5.75 10.85
C SER A 62 -0.33 -6.75 10.19
N GLY A 63 0.51 -7.43 10.98
CA GLY A 63 1.58 -8.30 10.53
C GLY A 63 2.97 -7.69 10.67
N ALA A 64 3.09 -6.35 10.77
CA ALA A 64 4.38 -5.68 10.93
C ALA A 64 5.11 -6.08 12.22
N ALA A 65 4.43 -6.01 13.37
CA ALA A 65 5.06 -6.34 14.65
C ALA A 65 5.49 -7.81 14.73
N ARG A 66 4.68 -8.72 14.19
CA ARG A 66 5.02 -10.15 14.05
C ARG A 66 6.26 -10.35 13.20
N PHE A 67 6.31 -9.73 12.02
CA PHE A 67 7.44 -9.83 11.09
C PHE A 67 8.72 -9.32 11.74
N LEU A 68 8.68 -8.09 12.29
CA LEU A 68 9.85 -7.43 12.87
C LEU A 68 10.37 -8.17 14.11
N LEU A 69 9.48 -8.68 14.97
CA LEU A 69 9.91 -9.48 16.13
C LEU A 69 10.56 -10.80 15.69
N ARG A 70 9.98 -11.48 14.68
CA ARG A 70 10.57 -12.70 14.11
C ARG A 70 11.97 -12.44 13.55
N THR A 71 12.13 -11.39 12.76
CA THR A 71 13.42 -10.98 12.19
C THR A 71 14.42 -10.69 13.30
N ALA A 72 14.05 -9.88 14.30
CA ALA A 72 14.91 -9.58 15.44
C ALA A 72 15.37 -10.82 16.22
N MET A 73 14.46 -11.78 16.47
CA MET A 73 14.80 -13.02 17.15
C MET A 73 15.78 -13.87 16.33
N ASN A 74 15.63 -13.91 15.02
CA ASN A 74 16.57 -14.64 14.15
C ASN A 74 17.93 -13.94 14.10
N GLU A 75 17.96 -12.60 14.07
CA GLU A 75 19.19 -11.81 14.07
C GLU A 75 19.97 -11.98 15.38
N MET A 76 19.30 -11.84 16.53
CA MET A 76 19.92 -12.08 17.85
C MET A 76 20.42 -13.52 18.04
N ALA A 77 19.80 -14.49 17.34
CA ALA A 77 20.23 -15.88 17.32
C ALA A 77 21.33 -16.18 16.28
N GLY A 78 21.79 -15.17 15.51
CA GLY A 78 22.81 -15.33 14.47
C GLY A 78 22.35 -16.14 13.26
N LYS A 79 21.04 -16.20 12.99
CA LYS A 79 20.46 -16.98 11.88
C LYS A 79 20.27 -16.18 10.59
N ILE A 80 20.25 -14.86 10.69
CA ILE A 80 20.14 -13.93 9.55
C ILE A 80 21.14 -12.78 9.75
N SER A 81 21.41 -12.06 8.67
CA SER A 81 22.21 -10.83 8.65
C SER A 81 21.51 -9.69 9.42
N GLU A 82 22.31 -8.67 9.76
CA GLU A 82 21.81 -7.42 10.35
C GLU A 82 20.80 -6.76 9.39
N SER A 83 19.53 -6.72 9.79
CA SER A 83 18.46 -6.21 8.92
C SER A 83 17.31 -5.57 9.71
N THR A 84 17.13 -5.93 10.98
CA THR A 84 16.00 -5.51 11.81
C THR A 84 15.88 -3.99 11.90
N ALA A 85 16.99 -3.29 12.11
CA ALA A 85 16.98 -1.83 12.28
C ALA A 85 16.52 -1.10 11.01
N ASP A 86 16.97 -1.52 9.84
CA ASP A 86 16.58 -0.90 8.56
C ASP A 86 15.16 -1.29 8.15
N LEU A 87 14.71 -2.50 8.46
CA LEU A 87 13.32 -2.91 8.28
C LEU A 87 12.37 -2.10 9.17
N ILE A 88 12.77 -1.74 10.39
CA ILE A 88 12.04 -0.81 11.25
C ILE A 88 12.00 0.59 10.61
N ARG A 89 13.14 1.11 10.11
CA ARG A 89 13.18 2.41 9.42
C ARG A 89 12.23 2.43 8.23
N PHE A 90 12.26 1.37 7.42
CA PHE A 90 11.34 1.18 6.30
C PHE A 90 9.88 1.18 6.76
N ALA A 91 9.53 0.41 7.79
CA ALA A 91 8.16 0.35 8.32
C ALA A 91 7.65 1.71 8.82
N LEU A 92 8.52 2.53 9.43
CA LEU A 92 8.17 3.84 9.99
C LEU A 92 7.95 4.93 8.93
N GLN A 93 8.49 4.77 7.72
CA GLN A 93 8.32 5.73 6.62
C GLN A 93 7.30 5.27 5.56
N ASP A 94 6.98 3.98 5.51
CA ASP A 94 6.02 3.46 4.54
C ASP A 94 4.61 3.99 4.81
N THR A 95 3.97 4.54 3.78
CA THR A 95 2.67 5.22 3.87
C THR A 95 1.50 4.31 4.25
N VAL A 96 1.69 2.99 4.18
CA VAL A 96 0.70 1.99 4.57
C VAL A 96 1.04 1.47 5.97
N ILE A 97 2.26 0.97 6.18
CA ILE A 97 2.65 0.30 7.43
C ILE A 97 2.58 1.26 8.63
N SER A 98 3.01 2.51 8.45
CA SER A 98 3.05 3.51 9.52
C SER A 98 1.70 4.21 9.77
N ALA A 99 0.68 3.97 8.94
CA ALA A 99 -0.58 4.70 9.01
C ALA A 99 -1.58 4.01 9.95
N PRO A 100 -2.18 4.70 10.94
CA PRO A 100 -3.28 4.14 11.74
C PRO A 100 -4.47 3.78 10.85
N PHE A 101 -4.88 2.52 10.81
CA PHE A 101 -5.89 2.04 9.88
C PHE A 101 -7.25 2.73 10.13
N ARG A 102 -7.88 3.21 9.04
CA ARG A 102 -9.21 3.86 9.05
C ARG A 102 -10.15 3.30 7.96
N GLY A 103 -9.71 2.25 7.26
CA GLY A 103 -10.44 1.65 6.16
C GLY A 103 -11.54 0.69 6.61
N TYR A 104 -11.92 -0.20 5.70
CA TYR A 104 -13.08 -1.06 5.85
C TYR A 104 -12.74 -2.42 6.50
N ALA A 105 -13.45 -2.78 7.57
CA ALA A 105 -13.27 -4.06 8.27
C ALA A 105 -14.49 -5.00 8.17
N GLY A 106 -15.49 -4.66 7.36
CA GLY A 106 -16.71 -5.45 7.17
C GLY A 106 -16.56 -6.60 6.17
N ALA A 107 -17.67 -7.29 5.91
CA ALA A 107 -17.73 -8.41 4.99
C ALA A 107 -17.83 -7.97 3.52
N ILE A 108 -17.32 -8.79 2.61
CA ILE A 108 -17.45 -8.57 1.17
C ILE A 108 -18.68 -9.35 0.65
N PRO A 109 -19.63 -8.72 -0.07
CA PRO A 109 -20.77 -9.43 -0.65
C PRO A 109 -20.34 -10.53 -1.61
N GLU A 110 -20.99 -11.69 -1.55
CA GLU A 110 -20.73 -12.83 -2.45
C GLU A 110 -20.97 -12.49 -3.93
N ALA A 111 -21.78 -11.46 -4.21
CA ALA A 111 -22.03 -10.98 -5.55
C ALA A 111 -20.82 -10.25 -6.18
N ILE A 112 -19.77 -9.95 -5.42
CA ILE A 112 -18.51 -9.41 -5.97
C ILE A 112 -17.67 -10.56 -6.53
N ASP A 113 -17.31 -10.46 -7.81
CA ASP A 113 -16.59 -11.48 -8.59
C ASP A 113 -15.11 -11.15 -8.83
N PHE A 114 -14.58 -10.15 -8.13
CA PHE A 114 -13.17 -9.75 -8.19
C PHE A 114 -12.57 -9.60 -6.78
N PRO A 115 -11.24 -9.77 -6.61
CA PRO A 115 -10.59 -9.50 -5.33
C PRO A 115 -10.70 -8.02 -4.96
N VAL A 116 -11.43 -7.71 -3.88
CA VAL A 116 -11.62 -6.34 -3.40
C VAL A 116 -10.37 -5.86 -2.68
N LYS A 117 -9.89 -4.67 -3.07
CA LYS A 117 -8.78 -3.98 -2.41
C LYS A 117 -9.29 -2.88 -1.50
N TYR A 118 -10.20 -2.05 -2.02
CA TYR A 118 -10.72 -0.88 -1.34
C TYR A 118 -12.24 -0.89 -1.29
N VAL A 119 -12.81 -0.34 -0.21
CA VAL A 119 -14.25 -0.18 -0.03
C VAL A 119 -14.53 1.21 0.53
N ILE A 120 -15.47 1.90 -0.11
CA ILE A 120 -16.10 3.09 0.44
C ILE A 120 -17.45 2.63 0.97
N GLU A 121 -17.56 2.50 2.29
CA GLU A 121 -18.72 1.88 2.96
C GLU A 121 -20.02 2.67 2.73
N ASP A 122 -19.94 3.99 2.72
CA ASP A 122 -21.08 4.88 2.48
C ASP A 122 -20.76 5.85 1.34
N ILE A 123 -21.39 5.66 0.18
CA ILE A 123 -21.19 6.54 -0.99
C ILE A 123 -21.65 7.99 -0.75
N SER A 124 -22.39 8.29 0.32
CA SER A 124 -22.75 9.68 0.66
C SER A 124 -21.54 10.54 1.00
N VAL A 125 -20.38 9.93 1.30
CA VAL A 125 -19.12 10.68 1.52
C VAL A 125 -18.70 11.49 0.30
N PHE A 126 -19.08 11.05 -0.91
CA PHE A 126 -18.80 11.79 -2.14
C PHE A 126 -19.57 13.11 -2.23
N ASP A 127 -20.68 13.24 -1.52
CA ASP A 127 -21.46 14.49 -1.48
C ASP A 127 -20.91 15.49 -0.45
N LYS A 128 -19.92 15.09 0.35
CA LYS A 128 -19.28 15.93 1.38
C LYS A 128 -18.01 16.63 0.88
N ILE A 129 -17.53 16.27 -0.31
CA ILE A 129 -16.35 16.90 -0.91
C ILE A 129 -16.72 18.27 -1.50
N GLN A 130 -15.70 19.11 -1.71
CA GLN A 130 -15.91 20.50 -2.09
C GLN A 130 -16.38 20.64 -3.54
N THR A 131 -15.87 19.81 -4.45
CA THR A 131 -16.14 19.93 -5.87
C THR A 131 -17.48 19.31 -6.25
N ASN A 132 -18.36 20.11 -6.87
CA ASN A 132 -19.61 19.65 -7.48
C ASN A 132 -19.33 19.11 -8.90
N TYR A 133 -18.83 17.88 -9.01
CA TYR A 133 -18.54 17.30 -10.32
C TYR A 133 -19.79 17.11 -11.19
N TRP A 134 -20.97 16.99 -10.57
CA TRP A 134 -22.26 16.92 -11.26
C TRP A 134 -22.64 18.22 -11.99
N GLU A 135 -21.99 19.35 -11.67
CA GLU A 135 -22.15 20.62 -12.40
C GLU A 135 -21.23 20.73 -13.63
N LEU A 136 -20.38 19.73 -13.92
CA LEU A 136 -19.48 19.80 -15.07
C LEU A 136 -20.23 19.56 -16.40
N PRO A 137 -19.87 20.27 -17.49
CA PRO A 137 -20.55 20.16 -18.79
C PRO A 137 -20.65 18.74 -19.36
N ALA A 138 -19.68 17.87 -19.02
CA ALA A 138 -19.67 16.48 -19.47
C ALA A 138 -20.86 15.65 -18.95
N TYR A 139 -21.52 16.09 -17.87
CA TYR A 139 -22.56 15.34 -17.17
C TYR A 139 -23.95 16.00 -17.22
N GLU A 140 -24.09 17.16 -17.86
CA GLU A 140 -25.39 17.87 -17.98
C GLU A 140 -26.49 16.97 -18.55
N SER A 141 -26.15 16.12 -19.53
CA SER A 141 -27.08 15.18 -20.16
C SER A 141 -27.55 14.03 -19.26
N TRP A 142 -26.92 13.85 -18.09
CA TRP A 142 -27.27 12.78 -17.15
C TRP A 142 -28.28 13.25 -16.10
N ASN A 143 -28.52 14.57 -15.99
CA ASN A 143 -29.51 15.16 -15.10
C ASN A 143 -29.38 14.75 -13.61
N GLU A 144 -28.15 14.51 -13.15
CA GLU A 144 -27.85 14.16 -11.76
C GLU A 144 -27.62 15.40 -10.89
N GLY A 145 -27.94 15.30 -9.59
CA GLY A 145 -27.89 16.43 -8.64
C GLY A 145 -26.86 16.30 -7.51
N SER A 146 -26.00 15.29 -7.55
CA SER A 146 -24.97 15.05 -6.53
C SER A 146 -23.80 14.22 -7.08
N ASN A 147 -22.68 14.20 -6.37
CA ASN A 147 -21.51 13.40 -6.77
C ASN A 147 -21.80 11.90 -6.62
N SER A 148 -22.48 11.49 -5.55
CA SER A 148 -22.89 10.10 -5.34
C SER A 148 -23.85 9.61 -6.44
N ALA A 149 -24.73 10.49 -6.95
CA ALA A 149 -25.65 10.19 -8.04
C ALA A 149 -24.95 10.00 -9.39
N LEU A 150 -23.79 10.64 -9.61
CA LEU A 150 -22.98 10.41 -10.82
C LEU A 150 -22.35 9.00 -10.86
N LEU A 151 -22.00 8.43 -9.71
CA LEU A 151 -21.17 7.22 -9.63
C LEU A 151 -21.70 6.04 -10.45
N PRO A 152 -23.01 5.67 -10.41
CA PRO A 152 -23.53 4.57 -11.22
C PRO A 152 -23.36 4.80 -12.72
N GLY A 153 -23.51 6.05 -13.19
CA GLY A 153 -23.27 6.45 -14.57
C GLY A 153 -21.80 6.33 -14.95
N LEU A 154 -20.91 6.90 -14.12
CA LEU A 154 -19.46 6.87 -14.34
C LEU A 154 -18.94 5.43 -14.47
N LEU A 155 -19.38 4.54 -13.58
CA LEU A 155 -18.97 3.14 -13.61
C LEU A 155 -19.49 2.43 -14.86
N ARG A 156 -20.79 2.54 -15.16
CA ARG A 156 -21.41 1.87 -16.31
C ARG A 156 -20.75 2.28 -17.63
N GLU A 157 -20.54 3.57 -17.83
CA GLU A 157 -19.92 4.09 -19.05
C GLU A 157 -18.44 3.70 -19.15
N SER A 158 -17.69 3.80 -18.04
CA SER A 158 -16.27 3.37 -18.00
C SER A 158 -16.13 1.89 -18.34
N GLN A 159 -16.98 1.04 -17.75
CA GLN A 159 -16.97 -0.41 -17.97
C GLN A 159 -17.29 -0.78 -19.41
N SER A 160 -18.24 -0.08 -20.04
CA SER A 160 -18.57 -0.26 -21.46
C SER A 160 -17.38 0.09 -22.38
N LYS A 161 -16.48 0.96 -21.93
CA LYS A 161 -15.26 1.40 -22.61
C LYS A 161 -13.99 0.65 -22.16
N GLY A 162 -14.11 -0.32 -21.25
CA GLY A 162 -13.01 -1.15 -20.78
C GLY A 162 -12.20 -0.59 -19.60
N MET A 163 -12.62 0.53 -19.00
CA MET A 163 -11.99 1.13 -17.81
C MET A 163 -12.82 0.84 -16.54
N LEU A 164 -12.19 0.89 -15.36
CA LEU A 164 -12.87 0.68 -14.06
C LEU A 164 -13.73 -0.60 -14.00
N SER A 165 -13.30 -1.65 -14.69
CA SER A 165 -14.05 -2.91 -14.82
C SER A 165 -14.24 -3.65 -13.49
N LYS A 166 -13.39 -3.38 -12.50
CA LYS A 166 -13.42 -3.98 -11.16
C LYS A 166 -13.92 -2.97 -10.12
N CYS A 167 -14.93 -2.20 -10.47
CA CYS A 167 -15.62 -1.29 -9.56
C CYS A 167 -17.11 -1.65 -9.54
N ARG A 168 -17.71 -1.85 -8.36
CA ARG A 168 -19.14 -2.20 -8.24
C ARG A 168 -19.76 -1.53 -7.02
N ILE A 169 -20.99 -1.04 -7.17
CA ILE A 169 -21.79 -0.50 -6.07
C ILE A 169 -22.83 -1.55 -5.68
N ILE A 170 -22.92 -1.89 -4.40
CA ILE A 170 -23.93 -2.77 -3.82
C ILE A 170 -24.41 -2.12 -2.52
N GLU A 171 -25.73 -1.96 -2.36
CA GLU A 171 -26.35 -1.49 -1.11
C GLU A 171 -25.67 -0.27 -0.46
N ASN A 172 -25.38 0.77 -1.26
CA ASN A 172 -24.74 2.02 -0.83
C ASN A 172 -23.22 1.96 -0.54
N SER A 173 -22.56 0.83 -0.79
CA SER A 173 -21.10 0.70 -0.69
C SER A 173 -20.45 0.52 -2.08
N LEU A 174 -19.31 1.17 -2.29
CA LEU A 174 -18.49 1.07 -3.51
C LEU A 174 -17.29 0.16 -3.25
N TYR A 175 -17.16 -0.90 -4.03
CA TYR A 175 -16.09 -1.90 -3.97
C TYR A 175 -15.14 -1.72 -5.16
N ILE A 176 -13.84 -1.65 -4.90
CA ILE A 176 -12.80 -1.38 -5.92
C ILE A 176 -11.74 -2.49 -5.88
N GLY A 177 -11.45 -3.09 -7.03
CA GLY A 177 -10.45 -4.13 -7.23
C GLY A 177 -9.19 -3.71 -7.99
N HIS A 178 -9.16 -2.51 -8.55
CA HIS A 178 -7.95 -1.91 -9.14
C HIS A 178 -7.04 -1.36 -8.03
N SER A 179 -5.72 -1.46 -8.15
CA SER A 179 -4.82 -0.85 -7.14
C SER A 179 -4.78 0.67 -7.28
N TYR A 180 -4.37 1.37 -6.21
CA TYR A 180 -4.14 2.81 -6.26
C TYR A 180 -3.17 3.19 -7.39
N GLU A 181 -2.02 2.51 -7.47
CA GLU A 181 -1.01 2.77 -8.49
C GLU A 181 -1.49 2.43 -9.90
N GLU A 182 -2.27 1.35 -10.08
CA GLU A 182 -2.89 0.99 -11.36
C GLU A 182 -3.79 2.13 -11.86
N MET A 183 -4.63 2.68 -10.98
CA MET A 183 -5.48 3.83 -11.31
C MET A 183 -4.65 5.08 -11.57
N PHE A 184 -3.69 5.42 -10.69
CA PHE A 184 -2.86 6.62 -10.82
C PHE A 184 -2.09 6.68 -12.14
N TYR A 185 -1.48 5.56 -12.57
CA TYR A 185 -0.70 5.53 -13.82
C TYR A 185 -1.54 5.42 -15.09
N SER A 186 -2.79 4.95 -15.01
CA SER A 186 -3.66 4.82 -16.18
C SER A 186 -4.68 5.95 -16.32
N ILE A 187 -4.95 6.69 -15.25
CA ILE A 187 -6.00 7.71 -15.16
C ILE A 187 -5.39 9.08 -14.91
N SER A 188 -5.23 9.86 -15.98
CA SER A 188 -4.77 11.24 -15.93
C SER A 188 -5.36 12.06 -17.08
N PRO A 189 -5.16 13.39 -17.12
CA PRO A 189 -5.56 14.21 -18.26
C PRO A 189 -4.89 13.81 -19.59
N TYR A 190 -3.82 13.00 -19.57
CA TYR A 190 -3.19 12.49 -20.80
C TYR A 190 -3.97 11.35 -21.45
N SER A 191 -4.70 10.57 -20.64
CA SER A 191 -5.49 9.43 -21.10
C SER A 191 -7.00 9.72 -21.12
N ASN A 192 -7.44 10.72 -20.35
CA ASN A 192 -8.85 11.03 -20.10
C ASN A 192 -9.13 12.52 -20.32
N GLN A 193 -9.65 12.85 -21.50
CA GLN A 193 -10.16 14.17 -21.84
C GLN A 193 -11.50 14.05 -22.57
N VAL A 194 -12.28 15.13 -22.57
CA VAL A 194 -13.56 15.19 -23.29
C VAL A 194 -13.34 14.92 -24.79
N GLY A 195 -14.07 13.96 -25.36
CA GLY A 195 -13.93 13.48 -26.73
C GLY A 195 -12.70 12.58 -26.97
N GLY A 196 -11.97 12.22 -25.91
CA GLY A 196 -10.83 11.30 -25.95
C GLY A 196 -11.24 9.82 -25.98
N PRO A 197 -10.28 8.89 -26.11
CA PRO A 197 -10.57 7.46 -26.20
C PRO A 197 -11.29 6.90 -24.97
N TYR A 198 -10.94 7.38 -23.77
CA TYR A 198 -11.51 6.92 -22.50
C TYR A 198 -12.44 7.93 -21.83
N GLU A 199 -12.68 9.07 -22.49
CA GLU A 199 -13.47 10.20 -21.97
C GLU A 199 -13.01 10.71 -20.59
N LEU A 200 -13.77 11.62 -19.97
CA LEU A 200 -13.44 12.19 -18.67
C LEU A 200 -13.86 11.30 -17.47
N TYR A 201 -14.68 10.28 -17.70
CA TYR A 201 -15.37 9.55 -16.63
C TYR A 201 -14.44 8.86 -15.63
N PRO A 202 -13.40 8.11 -16.07
CA PRO A 202 -12.49 7.46 -15.14
C PRO A 202 -11.70 8.49 -14.32
N PHE A 203 -11.34 9.62 -14.96
CA PHE A 203 -10.64 10.71 -14.30
C PHE A 203 -11.50 11.38 -13.24
N THR A 204 -12.74 11.76 -13.55
CA THR A 204 -13.66 12.31 -12.56
C THR A 204 -13.88 11.37 -11.37
N PHE A 205 -14.10 10.07 -11.62
CA PHE A 205 -14.21 9.08 -10.55
C PHE A 205 -12.98 9.06 -9.63
N PHE A 206 -11.78 9.02 -10.20
CA PHE A 206 -10.55 8.96 -9.44
C PHE A 206 -10.19 10.29 -8.75
N SER A 207 -10.56 11.44 -9.33
CA SER A 207 -10.42 12.75 -8.70
C SER A 207 -11.31 12.88 -7.47
N MET A 208 -12.57 12.44 -7.55
CA MET A 208 -13.47 12.37 -6.40
C MET A 208 -12.90 11.48 -5.28
N LEU A 209 -12.33 10.31 -5.62
CA LEU A 209 -11.71 9.43 -4.63
C LEU A 209 -10.56 10.11 -3.86
N GLN A 210 -9.71 10.85 -4.58
CA GLN A 210 -8.60 11.60 -3.96
C GLN A 210 -9.10 12.80 -3.14
N GLU A 211 -10.23 13.42 -3.49
CA GLU A 211 -10.87 14.42 -2.63
C GLU A 211 -11.47 13.81 -1.36
N VAL A 212 -12.13 12.66 -1.47
CA VAL A 212 -12.66 11.93 -0.30
C VAL A 212 -11.53 11.47 0.61
N GLN A 213 -10.37 11.10 0.04
CA GLN A 213 -9.17 10.72 0.80
C GLN A 213 -8.69 11.84 1.72
N GLY A 214 -8.77 13.09 1.28
CA GLY A 214 -8.34 14.26 2.05
C GLY A 214 -6.86 14.18 2.42
N ASP A 215 -6.57 14.29 3.71
CA ASP A 215 -5.22 14.28 4.28
C ASP A 215 -4.71 12.87 4.66
N LEU A 216 -5.54 11.83 4.50
CA LEU A 216 -5.17 10.45 4.81
C LEU A 216 -4.34 9.81 3.70
N GLY A 217 -3.65 8.71 4.00
CA GLY A 217 -3.15 7.81 2.97
C GLY A 217 -4.29 7.08 2.25
N PHE A 218 -4.14 6.76 0.96
CA PHE A 218 -5.21 6.11 0.18
C PHE A 218 -5.61 4.75 0.76
N GLU A 219 -4.64 3.88 1.04
CA GLU A 219 -4.85 2.60 1.72
C GLU A 219 -5.38 2.77 3.14
N GLN A 220 -4.91 3.80 3.84
CA GLN A 220 -5.36 4.10 5.20
C GLN A 220 -6.87 4.39 5.24
N ALA A 221 -7.36 5.15 4.27
CA ALA A 221 -8.75 5.58 4.18
C ALA A 221 -9.69 4.49 3.63
N PHE A 222 -9.24 3.73 2.63
CA PHE A 222 -10.16 2.91 1.84
C PHE A 222 -9.85 1.41 1.83
N ALA A 223 -8.65 0.97 2.22
CA ALA A 223 -8.32 -0.46 2.09
C ALA A 223 -9.24 -1.32 2.94
N THR A 224 -9.56 -2.51 2.44
CA THR A 224 -10.07 -3.56 3.32
C THR A 224 -8.97 -3.95 4.31
N ARG A 225 -9.35 -4.31 5.54
CA ARG A 225 -8.37 -4.73 6.56
C ARG A 225 -7.52 -5.92 6.08
N ASN A 226 -8.13 -6.84 5.32
CA ASN A 226 -7.43 -7.97 4.72
C ASN A 226 -6.37 -7.51 3.71
N PHE A 227 -6.74 -6.65 2.75
CA PHE A 227 -5.79 -6.14 1.76
C PHE A 227 -4.66 -5.33 2.42
N PHE A 228 -5.00 -4.49 3.41
CA PHE A 228 -4.02 -3.71 4.18
C PHE A 228 -2.99 -4.63 4.86
N ASN A 229 -3.45 -5.66 5.59
CA ASN A 229 -2.56 -6.60 6.28
C ASN A 229 -1.67 -7.38 5.31
N THR A 230 -2.22 -7.85 4.19
CA THR A 230 -1.44 -8.51 3.14
C THR A 230 -0.35 -7.59 2.62
N LEU A 231 -0.70 -6.34 2.29
CA LEU A 231 0.24 -5.36 1.76
C LEU A 231 1.38 -5.05 2.75
N VAL A 232 1.07 -4.92 4.04
CA VAL A 232 2.06 -4.74 5.11
C VAL A 232 3.07 -5.90 5.13
N SER A 233 2.58 -7.14 5.14
CA SER A 233 3.43 -8.32 5.20
C SER A 233 4.26 -8.56 3.93
N ASP A 234 3.67 -8.31 2.76
CA ASP A 234 4.33 -8.47 1.47
C ASP A 234 5.44 -7.44 1.30
N ARG A 235 5.18 -6.17 1.64
CA ARG A 235 6.17 -5.09 1.54
C ARG A 235 7.40 -5.35 2.42
N LEU A 236 7.20 -5.79 3.66
CA LEU A 236 8.31 -6.14 4.55
C LEU A 236 9.14 -7.31 4.01
N SER A 237 8.48 -8.34 3.47
CA SER A 237 9.16 -9.49 2.87
C SER A 237 9.96 -9.09 1.61
N LEU A 238 9.38 -8.27 0.74
CA LEU A 238 10.05 -7.78 -0.46
C LEU A 238 11.22 -6.85 -0.13
N MET A 239 11.08 -6.01 0.91
CA MET A 239 12.17 -5.16 1.38
C MET A 239 13.32 -5.99 1.95
N GLU A 240 13.04 -7.01 2.78
CA GLU A 240 14.07 -7.93 3.28
C GLU A 240 14.80 -8.64 2.13
N ASN A 241 14.07 -9.09 1.10
CA ASN A 241 14.67 -9.69 -0.10
C ASN A 241 15.56 -8.69 -0.87
N THR A 242 15.15 -7.42 -0.93
CA THR A 242 15.92 -6.37 -1.60
C THR A 242 17.21 -6.05 -0.83
N MET A 243 17.15 -6.01 0.50
CA MET A 243 18.33 -5.85 1.34
C MET A 243 19.30 -7.02 1.15
N LEU A 244 18.80 -8.26 1.19
CA LEU A 244 19.59 -9.46 0.94
C LEU A 244 20.26 -9.46 -0.44
N LEU A 245 19.59 -8.94 -1.48
CA LEU A 245 20.15 -8.83 -2.83
C LEU A 245 21.38 -7.93 -2.89
N THR A 246 21.47 -6.93 -2.01
CA THR A 246 22.59 -5.97 -1.99
C THR A 246 23.77 -6.43 -1.14
N GLU A 247 23.58 -7.48 -0.33
CA GLU A 247 24.63 -7.96 0.57
C GLU A 247 25.83 -8.49 -0.23
N SER A 248 26.98 -7.83 -0.02
CA SER A 248 28.24 -8.21 -0.65
C SER A 248 28.17 -8.30 -2.18
N PHE A 249 27.37 -7.44 -2.83
CA PHE A 249 27.38 -7.34 -4.29
C PHE A 249 28.80 -6.98 -4.78
N ASP A 250 29.38 -7.83 -5.61
CA ASP A 250 30.71 -7.61 -6.17
C ASP A 250 30.64 -6.68 -7.38
N TYR A 251 31.04 -5.43 -7.18
CA TYR A 251 31.13 -4.43 -8.24
C TYR A 251 32.36 -4.61 -9.14
N THR A 252 33.37 -5.38 -8.71
CA THR A 252 34.64 -5.55 -9.44
C THR A 252 34.46 -5.99 -10.90
N PRO A 253 33.61 -6.98 -11.22
CA PRO A 253 33.40 -7.41 -12.61
C PRO A 253 32.73 -6.33 -13.46
N TRP A 254 31.88 -5.49 -12.86
CA TRP A 254 31.22 -4.39 -13.56
C TRP A 254 32.22 -3.26 -13.83
N ASP A 255 32.96 -2.83 -12.80
CA ASP A 255 33.95 -1.75 -12.91
C ASP A 255 35.11 -2.10 -13.85
N ALA A 256 35.51 -3.37 -13.92
CA ALA A 256 36.54 -3.83 -14.84
C ALA A 256 36.17 -3.66 -16.32
N ILE A 257 34.87 -3.58 -16.64
CA ILE A 257 34.37 -3.39 -18.01
C ILE A 257 33.90 -1.95 -18.25
N TYR A 258 33.17 -1.38 -17.29
CA TYR A 258 32.42 -0.13 -17.45
C TYR A 258 32.90 1.01 -16.55
N GLY A 259 33.77 0.73 -15.57
CA GLY A 259 34.18 1.66 -14.51
C GLY A 259 35.48 2.41 -14.77
N ASP A 260 36.13 2.23 -15.92
CA ASP A 260 37.26 3.08 -16.29
C ASP A 260 36.80 4.53 -16.46
N ILE A 261 37.62 5.48 -16.00
CA ILE A 261 37.30 6.91 -16.03
C ILE A 261 37.01 7.43 -17.45
N ASN A 262 37.53 6.75 -18.49
CA ASN A 262 37.33 7.12 -19.88
C ASN A 262 36.40 6.13 -20.62
N TYR A 263 35.63 5.28 -19.92
CA TYR A 263 34.74 4.33 -20.59
C TYR A 263 33.68 5.04 -21.45
N ASP A 264 33.20 6.20 -21.02
CA ASP A 264 32.28 7.04 -21.78
C ASP A 264 32.89 7.55 -23.10
N GLU A 265 34.14 8.01 -23.07
CA GLU A 265 34.90 8.43 -24.25
C GLU A 265 35.21 7.23 -25.16
N GLN A 266 35.62 6.08 -24.59
CA GLN A 266 35.82 4.84 -25.33
C GLN A 266 34.54 4.37 -26.02
N PHE A 267 33.40 4.50 -25.34
CA PHE A 267 32.10 4.17 -25.89
C PHE A 267 31.69 5.12 -27.01
N ALA A 268 31.90 6.44 -26.83
CA ALA A 268 31.60 7.46 -27.83
C ALA A 268 32.53 7.42 -29.06
N ALA A 269 33.77 6.95 -28.90
CA ALA A 269 34.74 6.79 -29.98
C ALA A 269 34.33 5.71 -31.00
N MET A 270 33.52 4.74 -30.59
CA MET A 270 32.93 3.76 -31.48
C MET A 270 31.79 4.38 -32.31
N SER A 271 31.71 4.02 -33.58
CA SER A 271 30.54 4.31 -34.40
C SER A 271 29.28 3.67 -33.80
N ILE A 272 28.11 4.16 -34.20
CA ILE A 272 26.84 3.66 -33.67
C ILE A 272 26.68 2.15 -33.93
N ASN A 273 27.05 1.68 -35.13
CA ASN A 273 26.94 0.26 -35.47
C ASN A 273 27.89 -0.60 -34.62
N GLU A 274 29.13 -0.13 -34.39
CA GLU A 274 30.08 -0.83 -33.52
C GLU A 274 29.59 -0.91 -32.07
N ARG A 275 28.96 0.15 -31.55
CA ARG A 275 28.32 0.11 -30.22
C ARG A 275 27.19 -0.91 -30.16
N ILE A 276 26.30 -0.93 -31.16
CA ILE A 276 25.20 -1.90 -31.22
C ILE A 276 25.74 -3.32 -31.29
N GLU A 277 26.72 -3.57 -32.14
CA GLU A 277 27.38 -4.88 -32.25
C GLU A 277 28.01 -5.29 -30.92
N LYS A 278 28.70 -4.38 -30.23
CA LYS A 278 29.28 -4.65 -28.92
C LYS A 278 28.21 -4.95 -27.86
N CYS A 279 27.12 -4.18 -27.83
CA CYS A 279 26.01 -4.41 -26.92
C CYS A 279 25.34 -5.78 -27.18
N MET A 280 25.11 -6.16 -28.44
CA MET A 280 24.40 -7.39 -28.78
C MET A 280 25.29 -8.64 -28.70
N ASN A 281 26.53 -8.54 -29.19
CA ASN A 281 27.42 -9.68 -29.35
C ASN A 281 28.34 -9.88 -28.14
N THR A 282 28.68 -8.82 -27.40
CA THR A 282 29.55 -8.88 -26.23
C THR A 282 28.77 -8.75 -24.93
N TYR A 283 28.04 -7.65 -24.72
CA TYR A 283 27.39 -7.36 -23.44
C TYR A 283 26.05 -8.07 -23.24
N ARG A 284 25.47 -8.61 -24.33
CA ARG A 284 24.18 -9.34 -24.36
C ARG A 284 22.98 -8.47 -24.01
N GLY A 285 23.14 -7.15 -23.98
CA GLY A 285 22.10 -6.21 -23.61
C GLY A 285 22.64 -4.80 -23.40
N VAL A 286 21.72 -3.84 -23.38
CA VAL A 286 21.97 -2.43 -23.01
C VAL A 286 20.66 -1.83 -22.51
N ALA A 287 20.73 -0.91 -21.54
CA ALA A 287 19.58 -0.18 -21.02
C ALA A 287 19.52 1.23 -21.62
N PHE A 288 18.31 1.71 -21.94
CA PHE A 288 18.01 3.03 -22.51
C PHE A 288 16.97 3.75 -21.68
#